data_AF-A0A0F4GGE9-F1
#
_entry.id   AF-A0A0F4GGE9-F1
#
_cell.length_a   1.000
_cell.length_b   1.000
_cell.length_c   1.000
_cell.angle_alpha   90.00
_cell.angle_beta   90.00
_cell.angle_gamma   90.00
#
_symmetry.space_group_name_H-M   'P 1'
#
loop_
_entity.id
_entity.type
_entity.pdbx_description
1 polymer ?
#
loop_
_entity_poly.entity_id
_entity_poly.type
_entity_poly.pdbx_seq_one_letter_code
_entity_poly.pdbx_strand_id
1 'polypeptide(L)'
;MIELSEVAYSHEAVILAVRDYYTFLTKMYLDPSDIMEPPQCGWPEITRDSMRALGKTDEVIELLRHLPYFDGRSKTSRRGGPRMACADWRLIAVWLTRATSDAEGVKILTEGGNKYCIDPHVVSLTFGVAENPVVFLDTKLGVVYWPECPEVVARGDYNEQINHDPYEGYPEEGWDWRDEHDTAIWMVSGFFRNDEAALPGSGLLPSRSMAS
;
A
#
# COMPACT_ATOMS: atom_id res chain seq x y z
N MET A 1 -5.46 0.32 -22.52
CA MET A 1 -6.12 -0.52 -21.51
C MET A 1 -5.31 -1.79 -21.43
N ILE A 2 -4.76 -2.09 -20.27
CA ILE A 2 -3.85 -3.23 -20.06
C ILE A 2 -4.69 -4.43 -19.65
N GLU A 3 -4.48 -5.60 -20.24
CA GLU A 3 -5.18 -6.83 -19.87
C GLU A 3 -4.44 -7.52 -18.71
N LEU A 4 -5.16 -8.14 -17.77
CA LEU A 4 -4.53 -8.82 -16.62
C LEU A 4 -3.51 -9.88 -17.04
N SER A 5 -3.74 -10.58 -18.15
CA SER A 5 -2.84 -11.59 -18.70
C SER A 5 -1.44 -11.06 -19.07
N GLU A 6 -1.28 -9.75 -19.23
CA GLU A 6 0.00 -9.08 -19.51
C GLU A 6 0.76 -8.71 -18.22
N VAL A 7 0.13 -8.90 -17.06
CA VAL A 7 0.66 -8.56 -15.74
C VAL A 7 1.14 -9.81 -15.05
N ALA A 8 2.32 -9.72 -14.43
CA ALA A 8 2.87 -10.79 -13.62
C ALA A 8 3.52 -10.21 -12.36
N TYR A 9 3.30 -10.87 -11.23
CA TYR A 9 3.98 -10.53 -10.01
C TYR A 9 5.50 -10.78 -10.13
N SER A 10 6.28 -9.80 -9.67
CA SER A 10 7.71 -9.91 -9.49
C SER A 10 8.10 -9.26 -8.17
N HIS A 11 8.58 -10.08 -7.24
CA HIS A 11 9.00 -9.66 -5.90
C HIS A 11 10.01 -8.50 -5.96
N GLU A 12 11.07 -8.64 -6.77
CA GLU A 12 12.09 -7.59 -6.92
C GLU A 12 11.54 -6.31 -7.57
N ALA A 13 10.64 -6.44 -8.55
CA ALA A 13 10.03 -5.27 -9.18
C ALA A 13 9.17 -4.47 -8.19
N VAL A 14 8.47 -5.14 -7.27
CA VAL A 14 7.71 -4.47 -6.21
C VAL A 14 8.65 -3.73 -5.26
N ILE A 15 9.72 -4.37 -4.78
CA ILE A 15 10.70 -3.73 -3.89
C ILE A 15 11.28 -2.48 -4.54
N LEU A 16 11.70 -2.59 -5.80
CA LEU A 16 12.26 -1.47 -6.55
C LEU A 16 11.23 -0.35 -6.73
N ALA A 17 9.99 -0.66 -7.12
CA ALA A 17 8.93 0.32 -7.31
C ALA A 17 8.63 1.11 -6.02
N VAL A 18 8.53 0.42 -4.88
CA VAL A 18 8.31 1.07 -3.58
C VAL A 18 9.51 1.94 -3.18
N ARG A 19 10.73 1.45 -3.35
CA ARG A 19 11.95 2.21 -3.02
C ARG A 19 12.10 3.46 -3.90
N ASP A 20 11.83 3.34 -5.19
CA ASP A 20 11.89 4.46 -6.13
C ASP A 20 10.84 5.51 -5.79
N TYR A 21 9.62 5.08 -5.47
CA TYR A 21 8.55 5.97 -5.00
C TYR A 21 8.96 6.72 -3.73
N TYR A 22 9.47 6.03 -2.70
CA TYR A 22 9.91 6.71 -1.48
C TYR A 22 11.09 7.65 -1.73
N THR A 23 12.05 7.25 -2.58
CA THR A 23 13.15 8.12 -3.01
C THR A 23 12.63 9.37 -3.72
N PHE A 24 11.63 9.24 -4.58
CA PHE A 24 10.96 10.38 -5.21
C PHE A 24 10.31 11.30 -4.18
N LEU A 25 9.61 10.74 -3.19
CA LEU A 25 9.02 11.54 -2.10
C LEU A 25 10.07 12.35 -1.33
N THR A 26 11.32 11.86 -1.18
CA THR A 26 12.41 12.65 -0.55
C THR A 26 12.82 13.87 -1.34
N LYS A 27 12.63 13.87 -2.66
CA LYS A 27 12.91 15.04 -3.51
C LYS A 27 11.83 16.10 -3.38
N MET A 28 10.63 15.71 -2.92
CA MET A 28 9.49 16.60 -2.80
C MET A 28 9.31 17.17 -1.39
N TYR A 29 9.16 16.30 -0.39
CA TYR A 29 8.74 16.72 0.95
C TYR A 29 9.19 15.82 2.11
N LEU A 30 9.72 14.62 1.86
CA LEU A 30 10.23 13.74 2.92
C LEU A 30 11.71 13.99 3.20
N ASP A 31 12.13 13.84 4.46
CA ASP A 31 13.54 13.79 4.77
C ASP A 31 14.06 12.37 4.46
N PRO A 32 15.17 12.20 3.73
CA PRO A 32 15.74 10.87 3.49
C PRO A 32 16.01 10.07 4.78
N SER A 33 16.28 10.74 5.90
CA SER A 33 16.46 10.07 7.21
C SER A 33 15.17 9.48 7.79
N ASP A 34 14.00 9.83 7.22
CA ASP A 34 12.72 9.23 7.58
C ASP A 34 12.51 7.86 6.95
N ILE A 35 13.35 7.43 6.01
CA ILE A 35 13.22 6.14 5.34
C ILE A 35 14.21 5.16 5.97
N MET A 36 13.70 4.02 6.42
CA MET A 36 14.48 2.93 6.96
C MET A 36 14.58 1.82 5.91
N GLU A 37 15.79 1.59 5.41
CA GLU A 37 16.09 0.51 4.49
C GLU A 37 16.20 -0.84 5.22
N PRO A 38 15.72 -1.94 4.62
CA PRO A 38 15.86 -3.28 5.17
C PRO A 38 17.33 -3.71 5.23
N PRO A 39 17.72 -4.51 6.24
CA PRO A 39 18.97 -5.26 6.20
C PRO A 39 19.03 -6.19 4.98
N GLN A 40 20.24 -6.66 4.62
CA GLN A 40 20.41 -7.60 3.49
C GLN A 40 19.60 -8.89 3.65
N CYS A 41 19.42 -9.37 4.89
CA CYS A 41 18.59 -10.55 5.19
C CYS A 41 17.15 -10.16 5.56
N GLY A 42 16.73 -8.93 5.23
CA GLY A 42 15.43 -8.37 5.59
C GLY A 42 15.26 -8.09 7.09
N TRP A 43 14.09 -7.55 7.44
CA TRP A 43 13.74 -7.20 8.82
C TRP A 43 13.61 -8.44 9.73
N PRO A 44 14.33 -8.50 10.87
CA PRO A 44 14.27 -9.66 11.75
C PRO A 44 12.95 -9.80 12.51
N GLU A 45 12.17 -8.73 12.64
CA GLU A 45 10.87 -8.73 13.31
C GLU A 45 9.79 -9.44 12.47
N ILE A 46 9.92 -9.39 11.14
CA ILE A 46 8.97 -9.96 10.19
C ILE A 46 9.39 -11.40 9.89
N THR A 47 8.68 -12.36 10.47
CA THR A 47 8.93 -13.79 10.33
C THR A 47 7.61 -14.52 10.13
N ARG A 48 7.69 -15.77 9.65
CA ARG A 48 6.51 -16.64 9.53
C ARG A 48 5.79 -16.83 10.85
N ASP A 49 6.54 -16.89 11.96
CA ASP A 49 5.98 -17.07 13.29
C ASP A 49 5.32 -15.80 13.82
N SER A 50 5.97 -14.63 13.66
CA SER A 50 5.38 -13.35 14.10
C SER A 50 4.15 -12.95 13.31
N MET A 51 4.05 -13.36 12.04
CA MET A 51 2.93 -13.03 11.14
C MET A 51 1.89 -14.15 11.03
N ARG A 52 2.12 -15.31 11.65
CA ARG A 52 1.30 -16.54 11.49
C ARG A 52 -0.19 -16.29 11.69
N ALA A 53 -0.53 -15.49 12.71
CA ALA A 53 -1.92 -15.26 13.10
C ALA A 53 -2.73 -14.48 12.05
N LEU A 54 -2.07 -13.80 11.09
CA LEU A 54 -2.74 -13.10 9.99
C LEU A 54 -3.17 -14.04 8.87
N GLY A 55 -2.58 -15.23 8.77
CA GLY A 55 -2.89 -16.21 7.73
C GLY A 55 -2.39 -15.81 6.34
N LYS A 56 -1.37 -14.95 6.24
CA LYS A 56 -0.75 -14.55 4.97
C LYS A 56 0.22 -15.61 4.45
N THR A 57 0.45 -15.62 3.15
CA THR A 57 1.38 -16.57 2.52
C THR A 57 2.84 -16.24 2.83
N ASP A 58 3.72 -17.23 2.66
CA ASP A 58 5.16 -17.05 2.79
C ASP A 58 5.70 -15.97 1.83
N GLU A 59 5.10 -15.86 0.63
CA GLU A 59 5.48 -14.85 -0.38
C GLU A 59 5.20 -13.42 0.11
N VAL A 60 4.01 -13.18 0.68
CA VAL A 60 3.67 -11.89 1.28
C VAL A 60 4.64 -11.56 2.41
N ILE A 61 4.91 -12.53 3.29
CA ILE A 61 5.78 -12.33 4.46
C ILE A 61 7.20 -11.99 4.00
N GLU A 62 7.72 -12.69 2.99
CA GLU A 62 9.06 -12.45 2.47
C GLU A 62 9.17 -11.08 1.77
N LEU A 63 8.14 -10.67 1.02
CA LEU A 63 8.06 -9.32 0.46
C LEU A 63 8.11 -8.24 1.53
N LEU A 64 7.22 -8.32 2.53
CA LEU A 64 7.16 -7.33 3.62
C LEU A 64 8.49 -7.21 4.36
N ARG A 65 9.24 -8.31 4.47
CA ARG A 65 10.55 -8.37 5.12
C ARG A 65 11.62 -7.55 4.37
N HIS A 66 11.43 -7.27 3.08
CA HIS A 66 12.39 -6.56 2.23
C HIS A 66 11.90 -5.20 1.72
N LEU A 67 10.76 -4.71 2.22
CA LEU A 67 10.32 -3.34 1.92
C LEU A 67 11.00 -2.30 2.82
N PRO A 68 11.27 -1.09 2.30
CA PRO A 68 11.60 0.05 3.14
C PRO A 68 10.35 0.54 3.89
N TYR A 69 10.55 1.16 5.05
CA TYR A 69 9.46 1.69 5.89
C TYR A 69 9.82 3.08 6.43
N PHE A 70 8.80 3.86 6.79
CA PHE A 70 9.04 5.15 7.44
C PHE A 70 9.43 4.99 8.90
N ASP A 71 10.32 5.85 9.39
CA ASP A 71 10.58 6.01 10.82
C ASP A 71 9.40 6.75 11.47
N GLY A 72 8.56 6.00 12.19
CA GLY A 72 7.44 6.52 12.97
C GLY A 72 7.83 7.46 14.12
N ARG A 73 9.14 7.61 14.42
CA ARG A 73 9.65 8.57 15.40
C ARG A 73 9.96 9.94 14.81
N SER A 74 10.03 10.03 13.48
CA SER A 74 10.34 11.30 12.84
C SER A 74 9.18 12.30 12.91
N LYS A 75 9.52 13.58 13.02
CA LYS A 75 8.54 14.68 13.14
C LYS A 75 7.93 15.06 11.79
N THR A 76 8.64 14.79 10.71
CA THR A 76 8.27 15.05 9.29
C THR A 76 7.26 14.00 8.80
N SER A 77 7.50 12.71 9.08
CA SER A 77 6.54 11.63 8.80
C SER A 77 5.19 11.85 9.49
N ARG A 78 5.17 12.48 10.68
CA ARG A 78 3.95 12.78 11.45
C ARG A 78 3.22 14.07 11.07
N ARG A 79 3.85 15.02 10.36
CA ARG A 79 3.30 16.36 10.12
C ARG A 79 3.23 16.81 8.65
N GLY A 80 3.84 16.06 7.73
CA GLY A 80 3.88 16.43 6.30
C GLY A 80 3.87 15.27 5.32
N GLY A 81 3.69 14.03 5.79
CA GLY A 81 3.53 12.86 4.90
C GLY A 81 2.20 12.91 4.13
N PRO A 82 2.06 12.10 3.05
CA PRO A 82 0.79 11.98 2.35
C PRO A 82 -0.30 11.60 3.37
N ARG A 83 -1.54 12.06 3.15
CA ARG A 83 -2.69 11.73 4.04
C ARG A 83 -2.86 10.23 4.27
N MET A 84 -2.26 9.40 3.43
CA MET A 84 -2.19 7.95 3.54
C MET A 84 -1.07 7.55 4.51
N ALA A 85 -1.43 7.00 5.67
CA ALA A 85 -0.45 6.38 6.55
C ALA A 85 -0.01 5.05 5.95
N CYS A 86 1.23 4.97 5.45
CA CYS A 86 1.81 3.71 4.99
C CYS A 86 1.97 2.73 6.17
N ALA A 87 1.70 1.45 5.93
CA ALA A 87 1.80 0.43 6.95
C ALA A 87 3.27 0.16 7.31
N ASP A 88 3.63 0.27 8.60
CA ASP A 88 4.91 -0.24 9.12
C ASP A 88 4.70 -1.67 9.64
N TRP A 89 4.91 -2.64 8.76
CA TRP A 89 4.72 -4.05 9.08
C TRP A 89 5.73 -4.58 10.09
N ARG A 90 6.87 -3.91 10.30
CA ARG A 90 7.84 -4.28 11.35
C ARG A 90 7.23 -4.01 12.72
N LEU A 91 6.61 -2.84 12.87
CA LEU A 91 5.92 -2.46 14.10
C LEU A 91 4.72 -3.38 14.36
N ILE A 92 3.97 -3.73 13.32
CA ILE A 92 2.86 -4.68 13.40
C ILE A 92 3.34 -6.07 13.83
N ALA A 93 4.44 -6.57 13.27
CA ALA A 93 5.01 -7.86 13.65
C ALA A 93 5.46 -7.89 15.12
N VAL A 94 6.01 -6.77 15.63
CA VAL A 94 6.32 -6.61 17.06
C VAL A 94 5.05 -6.63 17.91
N TRP A 95 3.97 -5.99 17.47
CA TRP A 95 2.70 -6.00 18.21
C TRP A 95 2.10 -7.40 18.34
N LEU A 96 2.11 -8.16 17.24
CA LEU A 96 1.65 -9.55 17.22
C LEU A 96 2.50 -10.44 18.13
N THR A 97 3.83 -10.31 18.03
CA THR A 97 4.77 -11.12 18.83
C THR A 97 4.63 -10.83 20.34
N ARG A 98 4.39 -9.57 20.70
CA ARG A 98 4.25 -9.15 22.11
C ARG A 98 2.82 -9.28 22.64
N ALA A 99 1.89 -9.75 21.81
CA ALA A 99 0.46 -9.80 22.10
C ALA A 99 -0.10 -8.44 22.59
N THR A 100 0.45 -7.33 22.08
CA THR A 100 -0.10 -5.98 22.37
C THR A 100 -1.30 -5.67 21.49
N SER A 101 -1.41 -6.34 20.35
CA SER A 101 -2.59 -6.40 19.48
C SER A 101 -2.80 -7.84 19.04
N ASP A 102 -4.05 -8.26 18.90
CA ASP A 102 -4.39 -9.55 18.30
C ASP A 102 -4.50 -9.43 16.78
N ALA A 103 -4.59 -10.58 16.10
CA ALA A 103 -4.69 -10.63 14.64
C ALA A 103 -5.94 -9.91 14.12
N GLU A 104 -7.05 -10.02 14.85
CA GLU A 104 -8.31 -9.35 14.50
C GLU A 104 -8.15 -7.84 14.53
N GLY A 105 -7.56 -7.29 15.60
CA GLY A 105 -7.26 -5.86 15.70
C GLY A 105 -6.32 -5.37 14.60
N VAL A 106 -5.31 -6.17 14.22
CA VAL A 106 -4.43 -5.82 13.09
C VAL A 106 -5.21 -5.82 11.77
N LYS A 107 -6.00 -6.86 11.49
CA LYS A 107 -6.83 -6.94 10.28
C LYS A 107 -7.81 -5.79 10.20
N ILE A 108 -8.38 -5.33 11.32
CA ILE A 108 -9.23 -4.14 11.32
C ILE A 108 -8.49 -2.91 10.79
N LEU A 109 -7.21 -2.76 11.12
CA LEU A 109 -6.39 -1.59 10.76
C LEU A 109 -5.76 -1.68 9.38
N THR A 110 -5.56 -2.89 8.86
CA THR A 110 -4.90 -3.09 7.56
C THR A 110 -5.87 -3.53 6.47
N GLU A 111 -7.00 -4.14 6.83
CA GLU A 111 -7.94 -4.77 5.89
C GLU A 111 -9.32 -4.09 5.91
N GLY A 112 -9.43 -2.90 6.51
CA GLY A 112 -10.69 -2.15 6.55
C GLY A 112 -11.77 -2.77 7.44
N GLY A 113 -11.39 -3.63 8.39
CA GLY A 113 -12.34 -4.34 9.26
C GLY A 113 -12.97 -5.58 8.61
N ASN A 114 -14.11 -6.00 9.15
CA ASN A 114 -14.92 -7.09 8.58
C ASN A 114 -15.61 -6.71 7.25
N LYS A 115 -15.18 -5.61 6.64
CA LYS A 115 -15.72 -5.13 5.36
C LYS A 115 -15.26 -6.01 4.20
N TYR A 116 -14.02 -6.50 4.24
CA TYR A 116 -13.44 -7.24 3.13
C TYR A 116 -12.99 -8.64 3.57
N CYS A 117 -13.27 -9.64 2.72
CA CYS A 117 -12.62 -10.94 2.83
C CYS A 117 -11.31 -10.87 2.05
N ILE A 118 -10.20 -10.66 2.75
CA ILE A 118 -8.88 -10.49 2.12
C ILE A 118 -8.17 -11.83 1.99
N ASP A 119 -7.83 -12.18 0.75
CA ASP A 119 -7.10 -13.40 0.43
C ASP A 119 -5.68 -13.41 1.06
N PRO A 120 -5.13 -14.58 1.43
CA PRO A 120 -3.76 -14.71 1.96
C PRO A 120 -2.64 -14.09 1.11
N HIS A 121 -2.83 -13.93 -0.20
CA HIS A 121 -1.87 -13.29 -1.13
C HIS A 121 -2.00 -11.77 -1.17
N VAL A 122 -3.03 -11.20 -0.55
CA VAL A 122 -3.32 -9.77 -0.59
C VAL A 122 -2.91 -9.13 0.74
N VAL A 123 -2.19 -8.02 0.67
CA VAL A 123 -1.67 -7.29 1.84
C VAL A 123 -1.84 -5.79 1.67
N SER A 124 -2.10 -5.08 2.76
CA SER A 124 -2.23 -3.62 2.68
C SER A 124 -0.89 -2.92 2.71
N LEU A 125 -0.77 -1.89 1.86
CA LEU A 125 0.31 -0.91 1.84
C LEU A 125 0.03 0.26 2.79
N THR A 126 -1.21 0.43 3.24
CA THR A 126 -1.65 1.47 4.15
C THR A 126 -2.17 0.91 5.47
N PHE A 127 -2.28 1.79 6.47
CA PHE A 127 -2.69 1.46 7.82
C PHE A 127 -3.61 2.54 8.38
N GLY A 128 -4.68 2.15 9.05
CA GLY A 128 -5.50 3.05 9.86
C GLY A 128 -6.96 2.66 9.97
N VAL A 129 -7.74 3.54 10.62
CA VAL A 129 -9.17 3.34 10.88
C VAL A 129 -10.04 4.21 9.98
N ALA A 130 -11.24 3.70 9.69
CA ALA A 130 -12.45 4.36 9.20
C ALA A 130 -12.37 5.17 7.90
N GLU A 131 -11.52 6.20 7.83
CA GLU A 131 -11.43 7.13 6.68
C GLU A 131 -10.07 7.14 5.99
N ASN A 132 -9.11 6.33 6.45
CA ASN A 132 -7.86 6.16 5.73
C ASN A 132 -8.10 5.25 4.52
N PRO A 133 -7.72 5.67 3.29
CA PRO A 133 -7.82 4.82 2.13
C PRO A 133 -6.99 3.56 2.32
N VAL A 134 -7.62 2.42 2.05
CA VAL A 134 -6.94 1.12 2.06
C VAL A 134 -6.40 0.87 0.66
N VAL A 135 -5.11 0.55 0.55
CA VAL A 135 -4.50 0.18 -0.72
C VAL A 135 -3.90 -1.19 -0.56
N PHE A 136 -4.35 -2.13 -1.39
CA PHE A 136 -3.94 -3.52 -1.32
C PHE A 136 -2.96 -3.85 -2.45
N LEU A 137 -1.93 -4.60 -2.11
CA LEU A 137 -1.04 -5.26 -3.06
C LEU A 137 -1.40 -6.74 -3.10
N ASP A 138 -1.64 -7.25 -4.31
CA ASP A 138 -1.86 -8.67 -4.56
C ASP A 138 -0.57 -9.30 -5.10
N THR A 139 0.06 -10.18 -4.30
CA THR A 139 1.31 -10.85 -4.70
C THR A 139 1.09 -12.07 -5.60
N LYS A 140 -0.15 -12.49 -5.82
CA LYS A 140 -0.49 -13.54 -6.78
C LYS A 140 -0.57 -12.97 -8.19
N LEU A 141 -1.26 -11.84 -8.34
CA LEU A 141 -1.50 -11.20 -9.63
C LEU A 141 -0.45 -10.14 -9.99
N GLY A 142 0.17 -9.50 -8.99
CA GLY A 142 1.14 -8.41 -9.24
C GLY A 142 0.47 -7.07 -9.50
N VAL A 143 -0.69 -6.84 -8.87
CA VAL A 143 -1.51 -5.64 -9.04
C VAL A 143 -1.71 -4.92 -7.71
N VAL A 144 -2.03 -3.63 -7.81
CA VAL A 144 -2.41 -2.79 -6.68
C VAL A 144 -3.88 -2.42 -6.83
N TYR A 145 -4.68 -2.74 -5.83
CA TYR A 145 -6.07 -2.32 -5.70
C TYR A 145 -6.18 -1.11 -4.78
N TRP A 146 -7.03 -0.17 -5.17
CA TRP A 146 -7.47 0.92 -4.31
C TRP A 146 -9.01 0.92 -4.28
N PRO A 147 -9.63 0.22 -3.31
CA PRO A 147 -11.06 0.28 -3.09
C PRO A 147 -11.53 1.70 -2.73
N GLU A 148 -12.70 2.09 -3.23
CA GLU A 148 -13.25 3.45 -3.06
C GLU A 148 -12.26 4.55 -3.50
N CYS A 149 -11.53 4.30 -4.60
CA CYS A 149 -10.59 5.26 -5.15
C CYS A 149 -11.33 6.53 -5.60
N PRO A 150 -10.91 7.73 -5.16
CA PRO A 150 -11.54 8.97 -5.59
C PRO A 150 -11.54 9.09 -7.12
N GLU A 151 -12.67 9.49 -7.71
CA GLU A 151 -12.85 9.55 -9.17
C GLU A 151 -11.76 10.37 -9.87
N VAL A 152 -11.27 11.45 -9.24
CA VAL A 152 -10.17 12.29 -9.76
C VAL A 152 -8.85 11.52 -9.91
N VAL A 153 -8.62 10.52 -9.06
CA VAL A 153 -7.45 9.64 -9.13
C VAL A 153 -7.70 8.53 -10.14
N ALA A 154 -8.86 7.85 -10.05
CA ALA A 154 -9.21 6.73 -10.92
C ALA A 154 -9.30 7.13 -12.41
N ARG A 155 -9.85 8.32 -12.70
CA ARG A 155 -10.02 8.84 -14.08
C ARG A 155 -8.95 9.84 -14.49
N GLY A 156 -7.96 10.10 -13.63
CA GLY A 156 -6.87 11.01 -13.97
C GLY A 156 -5.93 10.42 -15.02
N ASP A 157 -5.21 11.27 -15.75
CA ASP A 157 -4.22 10.87 -16.77
C ASP A 157 -2.94 10.26 -16.18
N TYR A 158 -2.97 9.81 -14.92
CA TYR A 158 -1.78 9.44 -14.17
C TYR A 158 -1.27 8.06 -14.57
N ASN A 159 -2.14 7.06 -14.85
CA ASN A 159 -1.78 5.74 -15.39
C ASN A 159 -2.99 4.96 -15.94
N GLU A 160 -2.77 4.13 -16.97
CA GLU A 160 -3.79 3.20 -17.48
C GLU A 160 -4.14 2.13 -16.43
N GLN A 161 -5.44 2.01 -16.13
CA GLN A 161 -5.97 0.93 -15.29
C GLN A 161 -5.97 -0.42 -16.03
N ILE A 162 -5.92 -1.49 -15.25
CA ILE A 162 -6.04 -2.87 -15.76
C ILE A 162 -7.51 -3.19 -16.02
N ASN A 163 -7.80 -3.77 -17.17
CA ASN A 163 -9.05 -4.47 -17.41
C ASN A 163 -8.98 -5.84 -16.74
N HIS A 164 -9.85 -6.05 -15.75
CA HIS A 164 -9.77 -7.19 -14.84
C HIS A 164 -11.16 -7.74 -14.57
N ASP A 165 -11.34 -9.05 -14.73
CA ASP A 165 -12.47 -9.76 -14.13
C ASP A 165 -12.14 -9.99 -12.64
N PRO A 166 -12.93 -9.46 -11.69
CA PRO A 166 -12.69 -9.56 -10.24
C PRO A 166 -12.40 -10.99 -9.74
N TYR A 167 -12.89 -12.00 -10.47
CA TYR A 167 -12.73 -13.41 -10.13
C TYR A 167 -11.58 -14.10 -10.88
N GLU A 168 -10.82 -13.40 -11.72
CA GLU A 168 -9.69 -13.98 -12.44
C GLU A 168 -8.60 -14.46 -11.46
N GLY A 169 -8.44 -15.78 -11.36
CA GLY A 169 -7.51 -16.39 -10.42
C GLY A 169 -8.07 -16.58 -9.00
N TYR A 170 -9.33 -16.26 -8.74
CA TYR A 170 -10.01 -16.43 -7.45
C TYR A 170 -11.35 -17.15 -7.63
N PRO A 171 -11.90 -17.81 -6.59
CA PRO A 171 -13.21 -18.45 -6.70
C PRO A 171 -14.33 -17.39 -6.82
N GLU A 172 -15.29 -17.64 -7.72
CA GLU A 172 -16.53 -16.85 -7.87
C GLU A 172 -17.48 -17.08 -6.69
N GLU A 173 -17.18 -16.50 -5.53
CA GLU A 173 -17.98 -16.65 -4.31
C GLU A 173 -18.51 -15.31 -3.81
N GLY A 174 -19.77 -15.02 -4.11
CA GLY A 174 -20.51 -13.90 -3.50
C GLY A 174 -19.98 -12.52 -3.88
N TRP A 175 -20.21 -11.55 -2.98
CA TRP A 175 -19.79 -10.15 -3.14
C TRP A 175 -18.26 -10.05 -2.95
N ASP A 176 -17.53 -9.66 -4.00
CA ASP A 176 -16.09 -9.37 -3.96
C ASP A 176 -15.88 -7.85 -3.98
N TRP A 177 -15.07 -7.35 -3.05
CA TRP A 177 -14.69 -5.94 -2.95
C TRP A 177 -13.89 -5.45 -4.18
N ARG A 178 -13.34 -6.38 -4.97
CA ARG A 178 -12.70 -6.10 -6.26
C ARG A 178 -13.70 -5.71 -7.36
N ASP A 179 -14.96 -6.12 -7.25
CA ASP A 179 -16.04 -5.82 -8.22
C ASP A 179 -16.81 -4.53 -7.86
N GLU A 180 -16.47 -3.87 -6.75
CA GLU A 180 -17.08 -2.60 -6.40
C GLU A 180 -16.76 -1.55 -7.47
N HIS A 181 -17.79 -0.80 -7.91
CA HIS A 181 -17.70 0.18 -8.99
C HIS A 181 -16.62 1.26 -8.81
N ASP A 182 -16.17 1.49 -7.58
CA ASP A 182 -15.18 2.51 -7.23
C ASP A 182 -13.80 1.90 -6.88
N THR A 183 -13.59 0.59 -7.10
CA THR A 183 -12.28 -0.04 -6.92
C THR A 183 -11.43 0.18 -8.17
N ALA A 184 -10.32 0.92 -8.01
CA ALA A 184 -9.35 1.10 -9.08
C ALA A 184 -8.22 0.06 -8.99
N ILE A 185 -7.69 -0.33 -10.14
CA ILE A 185 -6.67 -1.37 -10.26
C ILE A 185 -5.54 -0.95 -11.21
N TRP A 186 -4.30 -1.13 -10.76
CA TRP A 186 -3.11 -0.83 -11.56
C TRP A 186 -2.05 -1.92 -11.45
N MET A 187 -1.18 -2.00 -12.46
CA MET A 187 0.09 -2.70 -12.29
C MET A 187 0.90 -1.98 -11.23
N VAL A 188 1.73 -2.72 -10.48
CA VAL A 188 2.62 -2.15 -9.46
C VAL A 188 3.47 -1.00 -10.01
N SER A 189 4.07 -1.18 -11.19
CA SER A 189 4.90 -0.15 -11.84
C SER A 189 4.10 1.07 -12.30
N GLY A 190 2.83 0.89 -12.65
CA GLY A 190 1.91 1.99 -12.92
C GLY A 190 1.64 2.75 -11.63
N PHE A 191 1.12 2.07 -10.61
CA PHE A 191 0.74 2.68 -9.33
C PHE A 191 1.85 3.52 -8.69
N PHE A 192 3.10 3.03 -8.71
CA PHE A 192 4.26 3.72 -8.13
C PHE A 192 5.04 4.60 -9.11
N ARG A 193 4.50 4.86 -10.32
CA ARG A 193 5.19 5.68 -11.31
C ARG A 193 5.46 7.09 -10.79
N ASN A 194 6.71 7.53 -10.93
CA ASN A 194 7.18 8.85 -10.51
C ASN A 194 7.39 9.74 -11.73
N ASP A 195 6.37 10.48 -12.16
CA ASP A 195 6.52 11.43 -13.26
C ASP A 195 6.79 12.84 -12.70
N GLU A 196 8.03 13.33 -12.85
CA GLU A 196 8.40 14.74 -12.56
C GLU A 196 7.55 15.74 -13.37
N ALA A 197 6.98 15.31 -14.50
CA ALA A 197 6.10 16.12 -15.36
C ALA A 197 4.69 16.33 -14.78
N ALA A 198 4.28 15.54 -13.79
CA ALA A 198 2.99 15.65 -13.11
C ALA A 198 3.05 16.59 -11.89
N LEU A 199 4.00 17.53 -11.86
CA LEU A 199 4.02 18.63 -10.90
C LEU A 199 3.18 19.82 -11.42
N PRO A 200 1.86 19.90 -11.12
CA PRO A 200 1.20 21.20 -11.16
C PRO A 200 1.77 22.01 -10.00
N GLY A 201 2.36 23.15 -10.33
CA GLY A 201 2.72 24.15 -9.34
C GLY A 201 1.56 24.38 -8.37
N SER A 202 1.83 24.22 -7.07
CA SER A 202 1.15 24.89 -5.97
C SER A 202 -0.38 25.10 -6.15
N GLY A 203 -1.16 24.02 -6.27
CA GLY A 203 -2.62 24.11 -6.42
C GLY A 203 -3.45 23.71 -5.20
N LEU A 204 -2.87 23.02 -4.22
CA LEU A 204 -3.62 22.42 -3.10
C LEU A 204 -3.40 23.07 -1.73
N LEU A 205 -2.77 24.26 -1.68
CA LEU A 205 -2.84 25.10 -0.50
C LEU A 205 -4.04 26.05 -0.65
N PRO A 206 -5.08 25.99 0.20
CA PRO A 206 -6.03 27.08 0.26
C PRO A 206 -5.25 28.35 0.58
N SER A 207 -5.34 29.33 -0.32
CA SER A 207 -4.81 30.67 -0.10
C SER A 207 -5.31 31.15 1.26
N ARG A 208 -4.40 31.31 2.23
CA ARG A 208 -4.68 32.14 3.40
C ARG A 208 -4.95 33.54 2.86
N SER A 209 -6.23 33.87 2.70
CA SER A 209 -6.68 35.25 2.56
C SER A 209 -6.13 36.00 3.77
N MET A 210 -5.23 36.94 3.50
CA MET A 210 -4.91 38.00 4.43
C MET A 210 -6.20 38.80 4.62
N ALA A 211 -6.77 38.73 5.82
CA ALA A 211 -7.65 39.78 6.31
C ALA A 211 -6.76 40.80 7.03
N SER A 212 -6.91 42.05 6.58
CA SER A 212 -6.20 43.26 7.00
C SER A 212 -6.34 43.61 8.47
#